data_AF-A0A183EK84-F1
#
_entry.id   AF-A0A183EK84-F1
#
_cell.length_a   1.000
_cell.length_b   1.000
_cell.length_c   1.000
_cell.angle_alpha   90.00
_cell.angle_beta   90.00
_cell.angle_gamma   90.00
#
_symmetry.space_group_name_H-M   'P 1'
#
loop_
_entity.id
_entity.type
_entity.pdbx_description
1 polymer ?
#
loop_
_entity_poly.entity_id
_entity_poly.type
_entity_poly.pdbx_seq_one_letter_code
_entity_poly.pdbx_strand_id
1 'polypeptide(L)' 'MCFGNEAFYGLMYVNHFWPGPGVHGFHFIALLAALMFPIALLKTVISLVHLCTAAQTLAKMDRKTIRQYR' A
#
# COMPACT_ATOMS: atom_id res chain seq x y z
N MET A 1 -1.48 -9.63 3.34
CA MET A 1 -2.88 -9.27 3.63
C MET A 1 -3.16 -7.88 3.12
N CYS A 2 -3.49 -7.79 1.83
CA CYS A 2 -3.44 -6.59 0.99
C CYS A 2 -4.81 -5.96 0.74
N PHE A 3 -5.86 -6.41 1.45
CA PHE A 3 -7.25 -6.02 1.20
C PHE A 3 -7.46 -4.50 1.15
N GLY A 4 -6.92 -3.73 2.10
CA GLY A 4 -7.07 -2.27 2.06
C GLY A 4 -6.40 -1.59 0.86
N ASN A 5 -5.27 -2.13 0.40
CA ASN A 5 -4.54 -1.60 -0.75
C ASN A 5 -5.22 -1.99 -2.07
N GLU A 6 -5.61 -3.26 -2.22
CA GLU A 6 -6.35 -3.75 -3.38
C GLU A 6 -7.74 -3.11 -3.48
N ALA A 7 -8.45 -2.93 -2.35
CA ALA A 7 -9.74 -2.24 -2.31
C ALA A 7 -9.59 -0.77 -2.70
N PHE A 8 -8.54 -0.07 -2.26
CA PHE A 8 -8.30 1.32 -2.66
C PHE A 8 -8.07 1.45 -4.17
N TYR A 9 -7.14 0.67 -4.74
CA TYR A 9 -6.87 0.72 -6.19
C TYR A 9 -8.05 0.23 -7.02
N GLY A 10 -8.76 -0.80 -6.56
CA GLY A 10 -9.98 -1.30 -7.20
C GLY A 10 -11.11 -0.27 -7.19
N LEU A 11 -11.36 0.38 -6.06
CA LEU A 11 -12.37 1.45 -5.96
C LEU A 11 -11.98 2.65 -6.81
N MET A 12 -10.70 3.03 -6.88
CA MET A 12 -10.25 4.13 -7.73
C MET A 12 -10.44 3.80 -9.22
N TYR A 13 -10.13 2.56 -9.62
CA TYR A 13 -10.38 2.08 -10.98
C TYR A 13 -11.88 2.11 -11.32
N VAL A 14 -12.73 1.55 -10.45
CA VAL A 14 -14.18 1.56 -10.66
C VAL A 14 -14.72 2.99 -10.70
N ASN A 15 -14.23 3.89 -9.82
CA ASN A 15 -14.62 5.29 -9.81
C ASN A 15 -14.35 6.02 -11.14
N HIS A 16 -13.29 5.62 -11.86
CA HIS A 16 -12.96 6.21 -13.17
C HIS A 16 -13.99 5.87 -14.25
N PHE A 17 -14.50 4.63 -14.27
CA PHE A 17 -15.47 4.17 -15.28
C PHE A 17 -16.92 4.43 -14.86
N TRP A 18 -17.21 4.26 -13.57
CA TRP A 18 -18.53 4.41 -13.02
C TRP A 18 -18.43 4.95 -11.59
N PRO A 19 -18.55 6.27 -11.38
CA PRO A 19 -18.43 6.87 -10.05
C PRO A 19 -19.65 6.60 -9.13
N GLY A 20 -20.65 5.86 -9.62
CA GLY A 20 -21.85 5.49 -8.86
C GLY A 20 -23.01 6.50 -9.02
N PRO A 21 -24.22 6.14 -8.56
CA PRO A 21 -25.36 7.05 -8.60
C PRO A 21 -25.06 8.29 -7.76
N GLY A 22 -24.93 9.43 -8.44
CA GLY A 22 -24.67 10.72 -7.80
C GLY A 22 -25.95 11.23 -7.15
N VAL A 23 -26.02 11.23 -5.82
CA VAL A 23 -27.08 11.94 -5.09
C VAL A 23 -26.50 13.30 -4.71
N HIS A 24 -27.07 14.39 -5.23
CA HIS A 24 -26.61 15.77 -4.94
C HIS A 24 -25.11 16.04 -5.26
N GLY A 25 -24.57 15.42 -6.32
CA GLY A 25 -23.16 15.64 -6.73
C GLY A 25 -22.12 14.86 -5.91
N PHE A 26 -22.56 14.05 -4.94
CA PHE A 26 -21.68 13.14 -4.21
C PHE A 26 -21.66 11.76 -4.87
N HIS A 27 -20.46 11.33 -5.25
CA HIS A 27 -20.21 9.99 -5.77
C HIS A 27 -19.87 9.04 -4.63
N PHE A 28 -20.75 8.08 -4.35
CA PHE A 28 -20.57 7.09 -3.28
C PHE A 28 -19.22 6.36 -3.36
N ILE A 29 -18.77 6.04 -4.58
CA ILE A 29 -17.53 5.31 -4.82
C ILE A 29 -16.32 6.21 -4.54
N ALA A 30 -16.38 7.50 -4.88
CA ALA A 30 -15.34 8.46 -4.53
C ALA A 30 -15.19 8.63 -3.00
N LEU A 31 -16.30 8.64 -2.26
CA LEU A 31 -16.27 8.74 -0.80
C LEU A 31 -15.68 7.48 -0.15
N LEU A 32 -16.05 6.30 -0.64
CA LEU A 32 -15.44 5.03 -0.23
C LEU A 32 -13.94 4.99 -0.54
N ALA A 33 -13.53 5.44 -1.73
CA ALA A 33 -12.12 5.53 -2.10
C ALA A 33 -11.35 6.50 -1.18
N ALA A 34 -11.93 7.65 -0.82
CA ALA A 34 -11.34 8.61 0.10
C ALA A 34 -11.17 8.04 1.52
N LEU A 35 -12.13 7.23 1.99
CA LEU A 35 -12.05 6.52 3.27
C LEU A 35 -10.96 5.43 3.27
N MET A 36 -10.77 4.74 2.14
CA MET A 36 -9.75 3.70 1.99
C MET A 36 -8.34 4.25 1.76
N PHE A 37 -8.22 5.49 1.28
CA PHE A 37 -6.94 6.16 1.02
C PHE A 37 -5.98 6.19 2.25
N PRO A 38 -6.38 6.67 3.44
CA PRO A 38 -5.48 6.70 4.59
C PRO A 38 -5.05 5.29 5.03
N ILE A 39 -5.91 4.29 4.88
CA ILE A 39 -5.61 2.90 5.24
C ILE A 39 -4.56 2.31 4.29
N ALA A 40 -4.70 2.56 2.98
CA ALA A 40 -3.72 2.17 1.98
C ALA A 40 -2.37 2.88 2.21
N LEU A 41 -2.39 4.18 2.50
CA LEU A 41 -1.18 4.98 2.76
C LEU A 41 -0.44 4.54 4.02
N LEU A 42 -1.13 4.31 5.14
CA LEU A 42 -0.48 3.82 6.36
C LEU A 42 0.17 2.45 6.12
N LYS A 43 -0.50 1.59 5.35
CA LYS A 43 0.02 0.26 5.03
C LYS A 43 1.26 0.33 4.14
N THR A 44 1.31 1.23 3.15
CA THR A 44 2.50 1.39 2.30
C THR A 44 3.69 1.89 3.11
N VAL A 45 3.48 2.84 4.03
CA VAL A 45 4.55 3.32 4.93
C VAL A 45 5.10 2.20 5.80
N ILE A 46 4.24 1.41 6.45
CA ILE A 46 4.67 0.26 7.26
C ILE A 46 5.46 -0.75 6.42
N SER A 47 4.99 -1.02 5.20
CA SER A 47 5.69 -1.91 4.26
C SER A 47 7.08 -1.40 3.90
N LEU A 48 7.25 -0.08 3.69
CA LEU A 48 8.55 0.52 3.37
C LEU A 48 9.52 0.43 4.56
N VAL A 49 9.05 0.68 5.78
CA VAL A 49 9.90 0.56 6.98
C VAL A 49 10.38 -0.88 7.16
N HIS A 50 9.49 -1.86 6.99
CA HIS A 50 9.87 -3.28 7.03
C HIS A 50 10.84 -3.66 5.91
N LEU A 51 10.67 -3.11 4.70
CA LEU A 51 11.60 -3.34 3.61
C LEU A 51 13.00 -2.79 3.91
N CYS A 52 13.09 -1.55 4.40
CA CYS A 52 14.37 -0.93 4.74
C CYS A 52 15.09 -1.67 5.88
N THR A 53 14.37 -2.06 6.93
CA THR A 53 14.94 -2.81 8.07
C THR A 53 15.40 -4.21 7.66
N ALA A 54 14.63 -4.90 6.82
CA ALA A 54 15.02 -6.19 6.25
C ALA A 54 16.26 -6.06 5.35
N ALA A 55 16.32 -5.05 4.48
CA ALA A 55 17.46 -4.80 3.60
C ALA A 55 18.76 -4.54 4.38
N GLN A 56 18.69 -3.73 5.45
CA GLN A 56 19.85 -3.49 6.32
C GLN A 56 20.31 -4.77 7.03
N THR A 57 19.37 -5.60 7.47
CA THR A 57 19.67 -6.88 8.14
C THR A 57 20.34 -7.85 7.16
N LEU A 58 19.82 -7.95 5.94
CA LEU A 58 20.43 -8.75 4.86
C LEU A 58 21.84 -8.29 4.54
N ALA A 59 22.07 -6.99 4.36
CA ALA A 59 23.40 -6.45 4.06
C ALA A 59 24.42 -6.72 5.19
N LYS A 60 23.98 -6.71 6.46
CA LYS A 60 24.83 -7.07 7.61
C LYS A 60 25.17 -8.57 7.61
N MET A 61 24.21 -9.43 7.30
CA MET A 61 24.43 -10.88 7.20
C MET A 61 25.37 -11.21 6.04
N ASP A 62 25.15 -10.59 4.87
CA ASP A 62 25.98 -10.78 3.68
C ASP A 62 27.46 -10.46 3.95
N ARG A 63 27.75 -9.30 4.57
CA ARG A 63 29.11 -8.94 4.97
C ARG A 63 29.73 -9.90 5.98
N LYS A 64 28.95 -10.48 6.89
CA LYS A 64 29.44 -11.50 7.85
C LYS A 64 29.78 -12.80 7.14
N THR A 65 28.91 -13.26 6.24
CA THR A 65 29.14 -14.47 5.44
C THR A 65 30.41 -14.35 4.60
N ILE A 66 30.60 -13.22 3.91
CA ILE A 66 31.80 -12.97 3.10
C ILE A 66 33.08 -12.99 3.95
N ARG A 67 33.04 -12.44 5.17
CA ARG A 67 34.20 -12.46 6.10
C ARG A 67 34.50 -13.83 6.67
N GLN A 68 33.53 -14.74 6.78
CA GLN A 68 33.78 -16.10 7.27
C GLN A 68 34.44 -17.01 6.24
N TYR A 69 34.23 -16.76 4.95
CA TYR A 69 34.83 -17.53 3.86
C TYR A 69 36.22 -17.03 3.43
N ARG A 70 36.71 -15.93 4.03
CA ARG A 70 38.04 -15.38 3.80
C ARG A 70 38.96 -15.69 4.97
#